data_AF-A0A9D4TNH1-F1
#
_entry.id   AF-A0A9D4TNH1-F1
#
_cell.length_a   1.000
_cell.length_b   1.000
_cell.length_c   1.000
_cell.angle_alpha   90.00
_cell.angle_beta   90.00
_cell.angle_gamma   90.00
#
_symmetry.space_group_name_H-M   'P 1'
#
loop_
_entity.id
_entity.type
_entity.pdbx_description
1 polymer ?
#
loop_
_entity_poly.entity_id
_entity_poly.type
_entity_poly.pdbx_seq_one_letter_code
_entity_poly.pdbx_strand_id
1 'polypeptide(L)'
;MTTSISCKRAVRSTANEGQTGGRGIEEPDGEVVGVVVGSQLVCNSVISSQPVSAFDWHSGKAGVFLAAAYDQTVRVRMASRVNAR
;
A
#
# COMPACT_ATOMS: atom_id res chain seq x y z
N MET A 1 -10.31 -10.45 19.72
CA MET A 1 -10.17 -9.14 19.07
C MET A 1 -9.11 -9.28 18.00
N THR A 2 -9.49 -9.50 16.74
CA THR A 2 -8.56 -9.89 15.65
C THR A 2 -8.11 -8.66 14.87
N THR A 3 -6.82 -8.58 14.51
CA THR A 3 -6.27 -7.45 13.74
C THR A 3 -6.02 -7.87 12.29
N SER A 4 -6.64 -7.13 11.36
CA SER A 4 -6.42 -7.27 9.92
C SER A 4 -5.63 -6.10 9.36
N ILE A 5 -4.86 -6.37 8.30
CA ILE A 5 -4.23 -5.34 7.49
C ILE A 5 -4.92 -5.31 6.13
N SER A 6 -5.38 -4.13 5.76
CA SER A 6 -5.98 -3.83 4.46
C SER A 6 -4.95 -3.11 3.60
N CYS A 7 -4.35 -3.81 2.66
CA CYS A 7 -3.37 -3.22 1.75
C CYS A 7 -4.11 -2.59 0.59
N LYS A 8 -3.98 -1.27 0.43
CA LYS A 8 -4.55 -0.51 -0.70
C LYS A 8 -3.43 -0.01 -1.60
N ARG A 9 -3.64 -0.10 -2.91
CA ARG A 9 -2.79 0.51 -3.93
C ARG A 9 -3.35 1.88 -4.28
N ALA A 10 -2.51 2.89 -4.25
CA ALA A 10 -2.83 4.20 -4.78
C ALA A 10 -3.01 4.12 -6.32
N VAL A 11 -4.15 4.60 -6.81
CA VAL A 11 -4.42 4.79 -8.23
C VAL A 11 -4.00 6.22 -8.57
N ARG A 12 -2.92 6.35 -9.34
CA ARG A 12 -2.46 7.65 -9.85
C ARG A 12 -3.14 7.93 -11.17
N SER A 13 -3.57 9.17 -11.38
CA SER A 13 -3.98 9.61 -12.72
C SER A 13 -2.71 9.73 -13.55
N THR A 14 -2.53 8.81 -14.49
CA THR A 14 -1.60 9.01 -15.60
C THR A 14 -2.30 9.93 -16.58
N ALA A 15 -1.68 11.07 -16.88
CA ALA A 15 -2.05 11.86 -18.04
C ALA A 15 -1.83 10.98 -19.28
N ASN A 16 -2.89 10.37 -19.80
CA ASN A 16 -2.87 9.92 -21.18
C ASN A 16 -2.79 11.19 -22.04
N GLU A 17 -1.86 11.24 -22.99
CA GLU A 17 -1.86 12.21 -24.08
C GLU A 17 -3.23 12.16 -24.76
N GLY A 18 -4.11 13.10 -24.41
CA GLY A 18 -5.47 13.16 -24.96
C GLY A 18 -6.64 13.37 -24.01
N GLN A 19 -6.45 13.72 -22.73
CA GLN A 19 -7.57 14.22 -21.91
C GLN A 19 -7.14 15.26 -20.86
N THR A 20 -7.55 16.51 -21.11
CA THR A 20 -7.32 17.69 -20.27
C THR A 20 -8.02 17.54 -18.91
N GLY A 21 -7.26 17.45 -17.81
CA GLY A 21 -7.83 17.55 -16.47
C GLY A 21 -7.15 16.84 -15.30
N GLY A 22 -5.94 16.30 -15.43
CA GLY A 22 -5.17 15.80 -14.28
C GLY A 22 -4.25 16.89 -13.71
N ARG A 23 -4.54 17.41 -12.51
CA ARG A 23 -3.67 18.38 -11.82
C ARG A 23 -2.44 17.65 -11.26
N GLY A 24 -1.38 17.48 -12.04
CA GLY A 24 -0.06 17.10 -11.53
C GLY A 24 0.60 18.31 -10.84
N ILE A 25 1.42 18.05 -9.82
CA ILE A 25 2.34 19.06 -9.28
C ILE A 25 3.69 18.76 -9.93
N GLU A 26 4.25 19.75 -10.63
CA GLU A 26 5.63 19.71 -11.10
C GLU A 26 6.52 20.06 -9.91
N GLU A 27 7.37 19.12 -9.49
CA GLU A 27 8.44 19.40 -8.55
C GLU A 27 9.60 20.11 -9.30
N PRO A 28 10.43 20.92 -8.60
CA PRO A 28 11.48 21.73 -9.22
C PRO A 28 12.58 20.93 -9.94
N ASP A 29 12.56 19.61 -9.82
CA ASP A 29 13.43 18.65 -10.53
C ASP A 29 12.84 18.15 -11.87
N GLY A 30 11.64 18.61 -12.23
CA GLY A 30 10.96 18.25 -13.48
C GLY A 30 10.27 16.89 -13.45
N GLU A 31 10.14 16.23 -12.29
CA GLU A 31 9.37 14.99 -12.17
C GLU A 31 7.87 15.30 -12.01
N VAL A 32 7.05 14.85 -12.97
CA VAL A 32 5.59 15.00 -12.89
C VAL A 32 5.05 13.96 -11.91
N VAL A 33 4.87 14.37 -10.66
CA VAL A 33 4.27 13.51 -9.63
C VAL A 33 2.78 13.41 -9.91
N GLY A 34 2.35 12.31 -10.51
CA GLY A 34 0.92 12.02 -10.74
C GLY A 34 0.16 12.00 -9.41
N VAL A 35 -0.86 12.85 -9.29
CA VAL A 35 -1.71 12.93 -8.09
C VAL A 35 -2.47 11.61 -7.91
N VAL A 36 -2.50 11.13 -6.66
CA VAL A 36 -3.29 9.97 -6.27
C VAL A 36 -4.76 10.37 -6.30
N VAL A 37 -5.49 9.88 -7.30
CA VAL A 37 -6.92 10.21 -7.49
C VAL A 37 -7.83 9.19 -6.79
N GLY A 38 -7.29 8.03 -6.38
CA GLY A 38 -8.05 7.05 -5.62
C GLY A 38 -7.20 5.96 -4.99
N SER A 39 -7.84 5.03 -4.28
CA SER A 39 -7.19 3.85 -3.71
C SER A 39 -8.00 2.61 -4.03
N GLN A 40 -7.35 1.55 -4.49
CA GLN A 40 -7.96 0.24 -4.74
C GLN A 40 -7.46 -0.78 -3.73
N LEU A 41 -8.36 -1.57 -3.15
CA LEU A 41 -7.99 -2.67 -2.25
C LEU A 41 -7.22 -3.75 -3.03
N VAL A 42 -6.03 -4.11 -2.56
CA VAL A 42 -5.19 -5.17 -3.13
C VAL A 42 -5.41 -6.48 -2.39
N CYS A 43 -5.37 -6.45 -1.06
CA CYS A 43 -5.63 -7.60 -0.23
C CYS A 43 -6.13 -7.17 1.16
N ASN A 44 -6.89 -8.07 1.80
CA ASN A 44 -7.33 -7.94 3.17
C ASN A 44 -7.11 -9.29 3.85
N SER A 45 -6.27 -9.33 4.88
CA SER A 45 -5.95 -10.56 5.60
C SER A 45 -5.76 -10.29 7.08
N VAL A 46 -6.21 -11.24 7.90
CA VAL A 46 -5.93 -11.25 9.34
C VAL A 46 -4.48 -11.64 9.55
N ILE A 47 -3.72 -10.77 10.22
CA ILE A 47 -2.29 -11.01 10.46
C ILE A 47 -1.97 -11.42 11.89
N SER A 48 -2.83 -11.07 12.83
CA SER A 48 -2.70 -11.44 14.24
C SER A 48 -4.07 -11.48 14.92
N SER A 49 -4.20 -12.33 15.94
CA SER A 49 -5.32 -12.35 16.87
C SER A 49 -5.18 -11.33 18.01
N GLN A 50 -4.10 -10.55 18.01
CA GLN A 50 -3.79 -9.50 18.97
C GLN A 50 -3.55 -8.17 18.25
N PRO A 51 -3.60 -7.03 18.96
CA PRO A 51 -3.30 -5.73 18.37
C PRO A 51 -1.87 -5.66 17.84
N VAL A 52 -1.71 -4.97 16.71
CA VAL A 52 -0.42 -4.68 16.08
C VAL A 52 0.14 -3.41 16.71
N SER A 53 1.36 -3.48 17.24
CA SER A 53 2.04 -2.37 17.92
C SER A 53 2.97 -1.59 17.00
N ALA A 54 3.47 -2.22 15.93
CA ALA A 54 4.33 -1.58 14.94
C ALA A 54 4.14 -2.22 13.56
N PHE A 55 4.32 -1.42 12.51
CA PHE A 55 4.22 -1.84 11.12
C PHE A 55 5.16 -0.99 10.25
N ASP A 56 5.88 -1.63 9.33
CA ASP A 56 6.77 -0.93 8.40
C ASP A 56 6.87 -1.62 7.03
N TRP A 57 6.96 -0.82 5.96
CA TRP A 57 7.13 -1.30 4.59
C TRP A 57 8.60 -1.35 4.20
N HIS A 58 9.02 -2.40 3.52
CA HIS A 58 10.37 -2.45 2.97
C HIS A 58 10.50 -1.43 1.81
N SER A 59 11.46 -0.50 1.93
CA SER A 59 11.72 0.55 0.93
C SER A 59 12.08 0.04 -0.47
N GLY A 60 12.99 -0.93 -0.57
CA GLY A 60 13.42 -1.52 -1.85
C GLY A 60 12.57 -2.69 -2.39
N LYS A 61 11.59 -3.22 -1.65
CA LYS A 61 10.80 -4.40 -2.07
C LYS A 61 9.32 -4.13 -1.89
N ALA A 62 8.68 -3.69 -2.97
CA ALA A 62 7.25 -3.43 -2.99
C ALA A 62 6.44 -4.63 -2.50
N GLY A 63 5.50 -4.38 -1.59
CA GLY A 63 4.63 -5.41 -1.03
C GLY A 63 5.24 -6.21 0.12
N VAL A 64 6.53 -6.07 0.45
CA VAL A 64 7.12 -6.70 1.65
C VAL A 64 6.96 -5.78 2.85
N PHE A 65 6.47 -6.32 3.97
CA PHE A 65 6.33 -5.56 5.21
C PHE A 65 6.68 -6.38 6.46
N LEU A 66 6.93 -5.66 7.54
CA LEU A 66 7.09 -6.18 8.89
C LEU A 66 5.94 -5.71 9.78
N ALA A 67 5.47 -6.58 10.67
CA ALA A 67 4.47 -6.24 11.68
C ALA A 67 4.82 -6.88 13.02
N ALA A 68 4.78 -6.10 14.09
CA ALA A 68 4.92 -6.58 15.46
C ALA A 68 3.56 -6.54 16.17
N ALA A 69 3.23 -7.60 16.92
CA ALA A 69 1.96 -7.69 17.63
C ALA A 69 2.15 -8.17 19.08
N TYR A 70 1.15 -7.93 19.93
CA TYR A 70 1.16 -8.33 21.34
C TYR A 70 0.97 -9.83 21.58
N ASP A 71 0.98 -10.65 20.52
CA ASP A 71 1.08 -12.10 20.62
C ASP A 71 2.54 -12.58 20.75
N GLN A 72 3.46 -11.67 21.08
CA GLN A 72 4.89 -11.94 21.25
C GLN A 72 5.58 -12.39 19.95
N THR A 73 5.05 -11.97 18.80
CA THR A 73 5.64 -12.30 17.50
C THR A 73 5.87 -11.09 16.61
N VAL A 74 6.95 -11.18 15.82
CA VAL A 74 7.24 -10.30 14.69
C VAL A 74 7.05 -11.09 13.41
N ARG A 75 6.32 -10.53 12.46
CA ARG A 75 5.96 -11.19 11.20
C ARG A 75 6.52 -10.41 10.02
N VAL A 76 7.22 -11.11 9.13
CA VAL A 76 7.54 -10.62 7.79
C VAL A 76 6.55 -11.23 6.82
N ARG A 77 5.87 -10.41 6.04
CA ARG A 77 4.84 -10.86 5.08
C ARG A 77 4.95 -10.14 3.75
N MET A 78 4.30 -10.72 2.74
CA MET A 78 4.15 -10.15 1.41
C MET A 78 2.66 -9.88 1.13
N ALA A 79 2.37 -8.64 0.72
CA ALA A 79 1.10 -8.20 0.20
C ALA A 79 1.14 -8.29 -1.32
N SER A 80 0.39 -9.22 -1.88
CA SER A 80 0.27 -9.42 -3.33
C SER A 80 -1.20 -9.59 -3.73
N ARG A 81 -1.49 -9.28 -5.00
CA ARG A 81 -2.80 -9.52 -5.61
C ARG A 81 -2.88 -10.95 -6.13
N VAL A 82 -2.86 -11.93 -5.22
CA VAL A 82 -3.09 -13.33 -5.57
C VAL A 82 -4.57 -13.62 -5.35
N ASN A 83 -5.27 -14.01 -6.41
CA ASN A 83 -6.61 -14.56 -6.29
C ASN A 83 -6.46 -15.92 -5.57
N ALA A 84 -6.84 -16.00 -4.29
CA ALA A 84 -7.04 -17.30 -3.66
C ALA A 84 -8.20 -17.98 -4.41
N ARG A 85 -7.90 -19.14 -5.01
CA ARG A 85 -8.86 -19.94 -5.77
C ARG A 85 -9.94 -20.51 -4.88
#